data_AF-A0A8H3R3M5-F1
#
_entry.id   AF-A0A8H3R3M5-F1
#
_cell.length_a   1.000
_cell.length_b   1.000
_cell.length_c   1.000
_cell.angle_alpha   90.00
_cell.angle_beta   90.00
_cell.angle_gamma   90.00
#
_symmetry.space_group_name_H-M   'P 1'
#
loop_
_entity.id
_entity.type
_entity.pdbx_description
1 polymer ?
#
loop_
_entity_poly.entity_id
_entity_poly.type
_entity_poly.pdbx_seq_one_letter_code
_entity_poly.pdbx_strand_id
1 'polypeptide(L)'
;MERALYEFIRGAEEYRKKHGKPLVIIFDNVDRLLHKNPELLDILQANAKYNAYNHKYITVLVCSDDSVIRWIKSRNTRWLNIDVMEIGDLSEEETLNYLVGKREMKEKDAKRLYELVGGRIIDLKQAADKFLAGQKFEAIKQQILFDVKKKFRSAQLLPNGLHYEVGKRIISGVEI
;
A
#
# COMPACT_ATOMS: atom_id res chain seq x y z
N MET A 1 14.01 -15.91 -17.47
CA MET A 1 12.95 -14.89 -17.37
C MET A 1 12.46 -14.43 -18.74
N GLU A 2 13.37 -14.15 -19.67
CA GLU A 2 13.05 -13.71 -21.04
C GLU A 2 12.03 -14.61 -21.75
N ARG A 3 12.17 -15.94 -21.67
CA ARG A 3 11.20 -16.88 -22.24
C ARG A 3 9.79 -16.73 -21.65
N ALA A 4 9.67 -16.61 -20.34
CA ALA A 4 8.36 -16.47 -19.69
C ALA A 4 7.68 -15.15 -20.08
N LEU A 5 8.46 -14.06 -20.17
CA LEU A 5 7.97 -12.75 -20.57
C LEU A 5 7.55 -12.73 -22.05
N TYR A 6 8.32 -13.40 -22.91
CA TYR A 6 7.98 -13.56 -24.33
C TYR A 6 6.66 -14.30 -24.53
N GLU A 7 6.49 -15.45 -23.88
CA GLU A 7 5.24 -16.23 -23.96
C GLU A 7 4.05 -15.42 -23.42
N PHE A 8 4.26 -14.64 -22.35
CA PHE A 8 3.25 -13.72 -21.83
C PHE A 8 2.86 -12.65 -22.86
N ILE A 9 3.83 -12.00 -23.51
CA ILE A 9 3.57 -11.00 -24.56
C ILE A 9 2.73 -11.61 -25.69
N ARG A 10 3.07 -12.83 -26.15
CA ARG A 10 2.32 -13.50 -27.21
C ARG A 10 0.87 -13.78 -26.77
N GLY A 11 0.69 -14.28 -25.54
CA GLY A 11 -0.64 -14.48 -24.96
C GLY A 11 -1.44 -13.19 -24.82
N ALA A 12 -0.80 -12.08 -24.45
CA ALA A 12 -1.45 -10.78 -24.35
C ALA A 12 -1.97 -10.26 -25.70
N GLU A 13 -1.22 -10.49 -26.78
CA GLU A 13 -1.65 -10.14 -28.14
C GLU A 13 -2.87 -10.95 -28.58
N GLU A 14 -2.88 -12.26 -28.32
CA GLU A 14 -4.03 -13.13 -28.62
C GLU A 14 -5.25 -12.73 -27.80
N TYR A 15 -5.08 -12.47 -26.50
CA TYR A 15 -6.14 -11.98 -25.63
C TYR A 15 -6.76 -10.68 -26.15
N ARG A 16 -5.92 -9.72 -26.56
CA ARG A 16 -6.38 -8.44 -27.11
C ARG A 16 -7.18 -8.63 -28.40
N LYS A 17 -6.70 -9.48 -29.32
CA LYS A 17 -7.42 -9.80 -30.56
C LYS A 17 -8.81 -10.39 -30.28
N LYS A 18 -8.91 -11.26 -29.28
CA LYS A 18 -10.16 -11.93 -28.91
C LYS A 18 -11.15 -11.04 -28.16
N HIS A 19 -10.67 -10.16 -27.28
CA HIS A 19 -11.52 -9.42 -26.34
C HIS A 19 -11.63 -7.91 -26.61
N GLY A 20 -10.89 -7.38 -27.60
CA GLY A 20 -10.91 -5.96 -27.94
C GLY A 20 -10.30 -5.04 -26.88
N LYS A 21 -9.66 -5.59 -25.84
CA LYS A 21 -9.03 -4.84 -24.75
C LYS A 21 -7.68 -5.46 -24.35
N PRO A 22 -6.69 -4.64 -23.94
CA PRO A 22 -5.38 -5.15 -23.54
C PRO A 22 -5.47 -6.04 -22.30
N LEU A 23 -4.56 -7.00 -22.19
CA LEU A 23 -4.36 -7.77 -20.96
C LEU A 23 -3.78 -6.84 -19.87
N VAL A 24 -3.99 -7.19 -18.60
CA VAL A 24 -3.42 -6.45 -17.46
C VAL A 24 -2.53 -7.40 -16.66
N ILE A 25 -1.30 -6.99 -16.37
CA ILE A 25 -0.41 -7.67 -15.42
C ILE A 25 -0.18 -6.78 -14.20
N ILE A 26 -0.29 -7.37 -13.01
CA ILE A 26 -0.14 -6.68 -11.73
C ILE A 26 1.05 -7.29 -11.00
N PHE A 27 2.02 -6.45 -10.66
CA PHE A 27 3.14 -6.80 -9.80
C PHE A 27 2.91 -6.20 -8.42
N ASP A 28 2.50 -7.05 -7.48
CA ASP A 28 2.22 -6.65 -6.09
C ASP A 28 3.48 -6.69 -5.21
N ASN A 29 3.57 -5.78 -4.25
CA ASN A 29 4.69 -5.60 -3.32
C ASN A 29 6.06 -5.48 -4.03
N VAL A 30 6.13 -4.68 -5.09
CA VAL A 30 7.31 -4.57 -5.95
C VAL A 30 8.51 -3.92 -5.22
N ASP A 31 8.26 -3.20 -4.12
CA ASP A 31 9.28 -2.67 -3.21
C ASP A 31 10.23 -3.75 -2.67
N ARG A 32 9.75 -5.00 -2.52
CA ARG A 32 10.59 -6.13 -2.12
C ARG A 32 11.67 -6.46 -3.14
N LEU A 33 11.43 -6.18 -4.42
CA LEU A 33 12.40 -6.40 -5.49
C LEU A 33 13.52 -5.36 -5.44
N LEU A 34 13.20 -4.11 -5.10
CA LEU A 34 14.17 -3.03 -4.99
C LEU A 34 15.34 -3.41 -4.06
N HIS A 35 15.04 -4.06 -2.94
CA HIS A 35 16.04 -4.45 -1.94
C HIS A 35 16.76 -5.77 -2.23
N LYS A 36 16.13 -6.68 -2.98
CA LYS A 36 16.66 -8.05 -3.19
C LYS A 36 17.25 -8.27 -4.57
N ASN A 37 16.65 -7.67 -5.60
CA ASN A 37 17.03 -7.85 -6.99
C ASN A 37 16.58 -6.63 -7.83
N PRO A 38 17.32 -5.50 -7.76
CA PRO A 38 16.97 -4.29 -8.52
C PRO A 38 17.10 -4.47 -10.04
N GLU A 39 17.92 -5.40 -10.53
CA GLU A 39 18.04 -5.69 -11.97
C GLU A 39 16.74 -6.24 -12.56
N LEU A 40 16.00 -7.03 -11.77
CA LEU A 40 14.67 -7.48 -12.16
C LEU A 40 13.71 -6.29 -12.37
N LEU A 41 13.81 -5.26 -11.52
CA LEU A 41 13.00 -4.07 -11.66
C LEU A 41 13.34 -3.30 -12.94
N ASP A 42 14.60 -3.30 -13.39
CA ASP A 42 15.00 -2.72 -14.68
C ASP A 42 14.34 -3.45 -15.85
N ILE A 43 14.36 -4.79 -15.83
CA ILE A 43 13.75 -5.63 -16.87
C ILE A 43 12.25 -5.36 -16.93
N LEU A 44 11.57 -5.36 -15.78
CA LEU A 44 10.13 -5.09 -15.70
C LEU A 44 9.79 -3.68 -16.20
N GLN A 45 10.58 -2.68 -15.83
CA GLN A 45 10.38 -1.31 -16.27
C GLN A 45 10.59 -1.13 -17.79
N ALA A 46 11.69 -1.67 -18.32
CA ALA A 46 12.00 -1.61 -19.75
C ALA A 46 10.90 -2.28 -20.57
N ASN A 47 10.43 -3.42 -20.09
CA ASN A 47 9.32 -4.14 -20.70
C ASN A 47 8.00 -3.37 -20.60
N ALA A 48 7.63 -2.83 -19.43
CA ALA A 48 6.41 -2.03 -19.27
C ALA A 48 6.39 -0.83 -20.24
N LYS A 49 7.53 -0.14 -20.40
CA LYS A 49 7.70 0.95 -21.36
C LYS A 49 7.48 0.50 -22.81
N TYR A 50 8.13 -0.60 -23.21
CA TYR A 50 7.98 -1.15 -24.55
C TYR A 50 6.52 -1.55 -24.85
N ASN A 51 5.82 -2.15 -23.88
CA ASN A 51 4.45 -2.60 -24.08
C ASN A 51 3.43 -1.46 -24.07
N ALA A 52 3.64 -0.42 -23.27
CA ALA A 52 2.81 0.79 -23.30
C ALA A 52 2.86 1.46 -24.67
N TYR A 53 4.05 1.55 -25.29
CA TYR A 53 4.22 2.08 -26.65
C TYR A 53 3.52 1.23 -27.72
N ASN A 54 3.57 -0.10 -27.59
CA ASN A 54 2.97 -1.02 -28.56
C ASN A 54 1.50 -1.41 -28.23
N HIS A 55 0.94 -0.85 -27.16
CA HIS A 55 -0.41 -1.12 -26.65
C HIS A 55 -0.73 -2.62 -26.42
N LYS A 56 0.27 -3.45 -26.07
CA LYS A 56 0.10 -4.92 -25.98
C LYS A 56 -0.62 -5.33 -24.69
N TYR A 57 -0.20 -4.77 -23.57
CA TYR A 57 -0.82 -4.93 -22.26
C TYR A 57 -0.54 -3.74 -21.35
N ILE A 58 -1.30 -3.66 -20.26
CA ILE A 58 -1.12 -2.68 -19.19
C ILE A 58 -0.32 -3.33 -18.07
N THR A 59 0.69 -2.63 -17.57
CA THR A 59 1.45 -3.04 -16.37
C THR A 59 1.03 -2.17 -15.20
N VAL A 60 0.66 -2.81 -14.08
CA VAL A 60 0.38 -2.14 -12.81
C VAL A 60 1.45 -2.57 -11.80
N LEU A 61 2.14 -1.61 -11.22
CA LEU A 61 3.10 -1.83 -10.14
C LEU A 61 2.48 -1.34 -8.84
N VAL A 62 2.46 -2.18 -7.82
CA VAL A 62 1.96 -1.83 -6.49
C VAL A 62 3.14 -1.83 -5.51
N CYS A 63 3.35 -0.69 -4.85
CA CYS A 63 4.39 -0.49 -3.85
C CYS A 63 3.80 0.14 -2.59
N SER A 64 4.39 -0.18 -1.44
CA SER A 64 3.94 0.34 -0.13
C SER A 64 4.50 1.74 0.20
N ASP A 65 5.53 2.17 -0.52
CA ASP A 65 6.18 3.46 -0.36
C ASP A 65 6.56 4.06 -1.72
N ASP A 66 7.14 5.26 -1.70
CA ASP A 66 7.60 5.95 -2.89
C ASP A 66 9.02 5.53 -3.34
N SER A 67 9.64 4.55 -2.69
CA SER A 67 11.03 4.14 -2.98
C SER A 67 11.18 3.61 -4.41
N VAL A 68 10.22 2.82 -4.89
CA VAL A 68 10.19 2.31 -6.27
C VAL A 68 10.01 3.46 -7.26
N ILE A 69 9.15 4.43 -6.94
CA ILE A 69 8.92 5.61 -7.79
C ILE A 69 10.19 6.45 -7.86
N ARG A 70 10.84 6.74 -6.73
CA ARG A 70 12.12 7.46 -6.66
C ARG A 70 13.22 6.75 -7.44
N TRP A 71 13.31 5.44 -7.30
CA TRP A 71 14.28 4.62 -8.04
C TRP A 71 14.02 4.65 -9.55
N ILE A 72 12.76 4.56 -9.98
CA ILE A 72 12.37 4.65 -11.40
C ILE A 72 12.76 6.02 -11.96
N LYS A 73 12.50 7.10 -11.20
CA LYS A 73 12.84 8.48 -11.58
C LYS A 73 14.35 8.70 -11.69
N SER A 74 15.16 8.09 -10.81
CA SER A 74 16.62 8.29 -10.83
C SER A 74 17.31 7.62 -12.03
N ARG A 75 16.71 6.57 -12.61
CA ARG A 75 17.25 5.82 -13.74
C ARG A 75 16.77 6.29 -15.12
N ASN A 76 15.82 7.22 -15.19
CA ASN A 76 15.23 7.68 -16.45
C ASN A 76 15.28 9.20 -16.60
N THR A 77 16.06 9.69 -17.57
CA THR A 77 16.10 11.12 -17.94
C THR A 77 15.15 11.48 -19.10
N ARG A 78 14.47 10.51 -19.72
CA ARG A 78 13.63 10.74 -20.91
C ARG A 78 12.34 9.91 -20.90
N TRP A 79 11.22 10.63 -20.74
CA TRP A 79 9.81 10.25 -20.94
C TRP A 79 9.18 9.38 -19.84
N LEU A 80 8.75 10.01 -18.74
CA LEU A 80 7.91 9.39 -17.70
C LEU A 80 6.45 9.32 -18.17
N ASN A 81 6.10 8.27 -18.91
CA ASN A 81 4.70 7.89 -19.16
C ASN A 81 4.19 6.95 -18.05
N ILE A 82 4.48 7.26 -16.79
CA ILE A 82 4.00 6.49 -15.64
C ILE A 82 2.94 7.35 -14.97
N ASP A 83 1.72 6.85 -14.94
CA ASP A 83 0.67 7.40 -14.13
C ASP A 83 0.80 6.85 -12.71
N VAL A 84 0.80 7.74 -11.72
CA VAL A 84 0.97 7.38 -10.31
C VAL A 84 -0.31 7.71 -9.58
N MET A 85 -0.94 6.68 -9.05
CA MET A 85 -2.10 6.82 -8.18
C MET A 85 -1.68 6.47 -6.76
N GLU A 86 -1.73 7.46 -5.87
CA GLU A 86 -1.54 7.26 -4.44
C GLU A 86 -2.86 6.83 -3.80
N ILE A 87 -2.81 5.73 -3.04
CA ILE A 87 -3.92 5.28 -2.19
C ILE A 87 -3.50 5.49 -0.75
N GLY A 88 -3.92 6.63 -0.19
CA GLY A 88 -3.63 7.01 1.18
C GLY A 88 -4.62 6.39 2.19
N ASP A 89 -4.44 6.79 3.45
CA ASP A 89 -5.44 6.56 4.48
C ASP A 89 -6.70 7.40 4.17
N LEU A 90 -7.88 6.91 4.56
CA LEU A 90 -9.14 7.65 4.37
C LEU A 90 -9.12 8.95 5.17
N SER A 91 -9.65 10.02 4.57
CA SER A 91 -10.00 11.24 5.32
C SER A 91 -11.07 10.96 6.38
N GLU A 92 -11.29 11.92 7.28
CA GLU A 92 -12.39 11.84 8.25
C GLU A 92 -13.74 11.69 7.53
N GLU A 93 -13.99 12.48 6.49
CA GLU A 93 -15.22 12.42 5.71
C GLU A 93 -15.42 11.05 5.05
N GLU A 94 -14.40 10.54 4.36
CA GLU A 94 -14.46 9.21 3.74
C GLU A 94 -14.64 8.10 4.78
N THR A 95 -14.03 8.25 5.96
CA THR A 95 -14.18 7.33 7.08
C THR A 95 -15.62 7.33 7.60
N LEU A 96 -16.23 8.51 7.79
CA LEU A 96 -17.62 8.62 8.24
C LEU A 96 -18.57 8.05 7.18
N ASN A 97 -18.35 8.34 5.91
CA ASN A 97 -19.12 7.76 4.80
C ASN A 97 -19.01 6.22 4.78
N TYR A 98 -17.81 5.68 5.03
CA TYR A 98 -17.60 4.24 5.14
C TYR A 98 -18.31 3.65 6.37
N LEU A 99 -18.06 4.17 7.57
CA LEU A 99 -18.54 3.59 8.82
C LEU A 99 -20.04 3.80 9.03
N VAL A 100 -20.57 4.99 8.75
CA VAL A 100 -21.99 5.28 8.89
C VAL A 100 -22.77 4.70 7.71
N GLY A 101 -22.34 5.02 6.49
CA GLY A 101 -23.07 4.66 5.28
C GLY A 101 -22.99 3.18 4.92
N LYS A 102 -21.81 2.56 5.00
CA LYS A 102 -21.63 1.14 4.63
C LYS A 102 -21.65 0.17 5.81
N ARG A 103 -21.28 0.61 7.01
CA ARG A 103 -21.19 -0.25 8.21
C ARG A 103 -22.34 -0.01 9.19
N GLU A 104 -23.28 0.88 8.85
CA GLU A 104 -24.50 1.18 9.62
C GLU A 104 -24.22 1.58 11.07
N MET A 105 -23.07 2.19 11.32
CA MET A 105 -22.68 2.66 12.65
C MET A 105 -23.31 4.02 12.96
N LYS A 106 -23.53 4.30 14.25
CA LYS A 106 -23.89 5.64 14.70
C LYS A 106 -22.70 6.58 14.45
N GLU A 107 -22.97 7.76 13.92
CA GLU A 107 -21.94 8.75 13.59
C GLU A 107 -21.01 9.08 14.77
N LYS A 108 -21.57 9.23 15.98
CA LYS A 108 -20.79 9.47 17.20
C LYS A 108 -19.78 8.36 17.48
N ASP A 109 -20.15 7.10 17.25
CA ASP A 109 -19.27 5.95 17.47
C ASP A 109 -18.25 5.83 16.33
N ALA A 110 -18.64 6.18 15.10
CA ALA A 110 -17.74 6.25 13.95
C ALA A 110 -16.62 7.28 14.15
N LYS A 111 -16.96 8.51 14.62
CA LYS A 111 -15.97 9.55 14.95
C LYS A 111 -14.98 9.07 16.00
N ARG A 112 -15.47 8.43 17.08
CA ARG A 112 -14.60 7.89 18.13
C ARG A 112 -13.67 6.78 17.63
N LEU A 113 -14.12 5.96 16.68
CA LEU A 113 -13.24 4.96 16.07
C LEU A 113 -12.19 5.61 15.18
N TYR A 114 -12.56 6.60 14.36
CA TYR A 114 -11.60 7.36 13.56
C TYR A 114 -10.53 8.04 14.43
N GLU A 115 -10.92 8.69 15.53
CA GLU A 115 -9.96 9.27 16.49
C GLU A 115 -9.01 8.23 17.11
N LEU A 116 -9.44 6.97 17.23
CA LEU A 116 -8.65 5.91 17.84
C LEU A 116 -7.64 5.27 16.87
N VAL A 117 -8.03 5.04 15.60
CA VAL A 117 -7.22 4.28 14.63
C VAL A 117 -6.83 5.05 13.37
N GLY A 118 -7.31 6.27 13.20
CA GLY A 118 -7.11 7.09 12.00
C GLY A 118 -7.86 6.55 10.77
N GLY A 119 -7.40 6.96 9.59
CA GLY A 119 -8.02 6.65 8.30
C GLY A 119 -7.66 5.29 7.69
N ARG A 120 -6.77 4.53 8.33
CA ARG A 120 -6.27 3.28 7.75
C ARG A 120 -7.37 2.24 7.66
N ILE A 121 -7.80 1.93 6.42
CA ILE A 121 -9.01 1.12 6.17
C ILE A 121 -8.99 -0.24 6.88
N ILE A 122 -7.84 -0.90 6.95
CA ILE A 122 -7.73 -2.21 7.62
C ILE A 122 -7.91 -2.09 9.14
N ASP A 123 -7.36 -1.04 9.75
CA ASP A 123 -7.46 -0.80 11.19
C ASP A 123 -8.88 -0.34 11.55
N LEU A 124 -9.47 0.54 10.74
CA LEU A 124 -10.88 0.93 10.81
C LEU A 124 -11.81 -0.28 10.73
N LYS A 125 -11.61 -1.15 9.73
CA LYS A 125 -12.40 -2.37 9.57
C LYS A 125 -12.32 -3.24 10.82
N GLN A 126 -11.12 -3.50 11.33
CA GLN A 126 -10.93 -4.36 12.51
C GLN A 126 -11.58 -3.76 13.76
N ALA A 127 -11.44 -2.46 13.98
CA ALA A 127 -12.05 -1.80 15.13
C ALA A 127 -13.59 -1.79 15.03
N ALA A 128 -14.13 -1.52 13.83
CA ALA A 128 -15.56 -1.57 13.57
C ALA A 128 -16.14 -2.98 13.72
N ASP A 129 -15.47 -4.02 13.21
CA ASP A 129 -15.88 -5.42 13.35
C ASP A 129 -16.05 -5.80 14.84
N LYS A 130 -15.07 -5.45 15.67
CA LYS A 130 -15.11 -5.69 17.12
C LYS A 130 -16.23 -4.92 17.81
N PHE A 131 -16.40 -3.64 17.44
CA PHE A 131 -17.43 -2.79 18.02
C PHE A 131 -18.83 -3.31 17.71
N LEU A 132 -19.08 -3.67 16.44
CA LEU A 132 -20.36 -4.23 15.98
C LEU A 132 -20.64 -5.62 16.56
N ALA A 133 -19.60 -6.39 16.90
CA ALA A 133 -19.72 -7.64 17.66
C ALA A 133 -20.09 -7.42 19.14
N GLY A 134 -20.36 -6.18 19.57
CA GLY A 134 -20.77 -5.83 20.92
C GLY A 134 -19.62 -5.59 21.89
N GLN A 135 -18.38 -5.56 21.42
CA GLN A 135 -17.25 -5.28 22.30
C GLN A 135 -17.26 -3.80 22.74
N LYS A 136 -17.06 -3.58 24.04
CA LYS A 136 -16.97 -2.22 24.59
C LYS A 136 -15.77 -1.48 23.99
N PHE A 137 -15.97 -0.20 23.65
CA PHE A 137 -14.93 0.68 23.10
C PHE A 137 -13.62 0.65 23.89
N GLU A 138 -13.68 0.73 25.22
CA GLU A 138 -12.47 0.70 26.07
C GLU A 138 -11.69 -0.62 25.95
N ALA A 139 -12.38 -1.74 25.76
CA ALA A 139 -11.72 -3.02 25.56
C ALA A 139 -11.03 -3.07 24.18
N ILE A 140 -11.64 -2.51 23.14
CA ILE A 140 -11.04 -2.38 21.80
C ILE A 140 -9.79 -1.50 21.86
N LYS A 141 -9.88 -0.34 22.54
CA LYS A 141 -8.76 0.57 22.76
C LYS A 141 -7.59 -0.10 23.46
N GLN A 142 -7.85 -0.87 24.53
CA GLN A 142 -6.80 -1.60 25.24
C GLN A 142 -6.14 -2.67 24.38
N GLN A 143 -6.90 -3.40 23.55
CA GLN A 143 -6.34 -4.38 22.63
C GLN A 143 -5.43 -3.73 21.58
N ILE A 144 -5.87 -2.62 20.97
CA ILE A 144 -5.07 -1.88 20.00
C ILE A 144 -3.77 -1.37 20.65
N LEU A 145 -3.86 -0.80 21.85
CA LEU A 145 -2.68 -0.35 22.60
C LEU A 145 -1.71 -1.50 22.89
N PHE A 146 -2.23 -2.68 23.23
CA PHE A 146 -1.41 -3.88 23.45
C PHE A 146 -0.69 -4.31 22.17
N ASP A 147 -1.39 -4.33 21.03
CA ASP A 147 -0.82 -4.70 19.73
C ASP A 147 0.25 -3.70 19.28
N VAL A 148 -0.01 -2.40 19.44
CA VAL A 148 0.98 -1.34 19.18
C VAL A 148 2.21 -1.52 20.07
N LYS A 149 2.03 -1.77 21.37
CA LYS A 149 3.14 -2.01 22.30
C LYS A 149 3.97 -3.25 21.92
N LYS A 150 3.32 -4.31 21.42
CA LYS A 150 3.99 -5.51 20.92
C LYS A 150 4.84 -5.21 19.68
N LYS A 151 4.31 -4.42 18.73
CA LYS A 151 5.05 -3.95 17.56
C LYS A 151 6.26 -3.11 17.97
N PHE A 152 6.08 -2.15 18.88
CA PHE A 152 7.17 -1.31 19.41
C PHE A 152 8.26 -2.13 20.08
N ARG A 153 7.88 -3.14 20.87
CA ARG A 153 8.84 -4.06 21.48
C ARG A 153 9.64 -4.83 20.43
N SER A 154 8.95 -5.38 19.43
CA SER A 154 9.58 -6.18 18.36
C SER A 154 10.55 -5.35 17.53
N ALA A 155 10.22 -4.08 17.31
CA ALA A 155 11.07 -3.10 16.64
C ALA A 155 12.13 -2.47 17.57
N GLN A 156 12.25 -2.90 18.83
CA GLN A 156 13.18 -2.35 19.83
C GLN A 156 13.06 -0.83 20.02
N LEU A 157 11.83 -0.31 19.95
CA LEU A 157 11.46 1.11 20.09
C LEU A 157 10.99 1.48 21.51
N LEU A 158 10.95 0.53 22.44
CA LEU A 158 10.66 0.79 23.86
C LEU A 158 11.93 1.27 24.59
N PRO A 159 11.82 1.93 25.76
CA PRO A 159 12.98 2.33 26.54
C PRO A 159 13.99 1.19 26.71
N ASN A 160 15.28 1.52 26.57
CA ASN A 160 16.42 0.59 26.54
C ASN A 160 16.53 -0.31 25.28
N GLY A 161 15.66 -0.13 24.29
CA GLY A 161 15.79 -0.80 22.99
C GLY A 161 16.82 -0.13 22.07
N LEU A 162 17.42 -0.91 21.16
CA LEU A 162 18.45 -0.44 20.22
C LEU A 162 18.04 0.79 19.41
N HIS A 163 16.75 0.89 19.07
CA HIS A 163 16.22 1.94 18.21
C HIS A 163 15.42 3.00 18.98
N TYR A 164 15.48 3.00 20.32
CA TYR A 164 14.65 3.88 21.16
C TYR A 164 14.86 5.36 20.85
N GLU A 165 16.10 5.86 20.86
CA GLU A 165 16.37 7.29 20.67
C GLU A 165 16.03 7.78 19.25
N VAL A 166 16.39 7.01 18.22
CA VAL A 166 16.06 7.33 16.82
C VAL A 166 14.55 7.29 16.61
N GLY A 167 13.90 6.23 17.10
CA GLY A 167 12.46 6.06 17.03
C GLY A 167 11.69 7.17 17.73
N LYS A 168 12.14 7.57 18.93
CA LYS A 168 11.56 8.67 19.68
C LYS A 168 11.60 9.97 18.88
N ARG A 169 12.74 10.32 18.27
CA ARG A 169 12.87 11.53 17.42
C ARG A 169 11.87 11.52 16.27
N ILE A 170 11.85 10.43 15.50
CA ILE A 170 10.92 10.23 14.37
C ILE A 170 9.47 10.40 14.80
N ILE A 171 9.05 9.70 15.86
CA ILE A 171 7.66 9.72 16.34
C ILE A 171 7.28 11.09 16.89
N SER A 172 8.21 11.79 17.55
CA SER A 172 7.98 13.15 18.04
C SER A 172 7.95 14.21 16.94
N GLY A 173 8.23 13.84 15.68
CA GLY A 173 8.32 14.80 14.57
C GLY A 173 9.49 15.77 14.69
N VAL A 174 10.51 15.44 15.49
CA VAL A 174 11.75 16.21 15.58
C VAL A 174 12.66 15.71 14.46
N GLU A 175 12.97 16.58 13.50
CA GLU A 175 13.82 16.27 12.34
C GLU A 175 15.13 15.56 12.76
N ILE A 176 15.56 14.58 11.96
CA ILE A 176 16.81 13.81 12.11
C ILE A 176 17.94 14.52 11.38
#